data_AF-A0A952WHF0-F1
#
_entry.id   AF-A0A952WHF0-F1
#
_cell.length_a   1.000
_cell.length_b   1.000
_cell.length_c   1.000
_cell.angle_alpha   90.00
_cell.angle_beta   90.00
_cell.angle_gamma   90.00
#
_symmetry.space_group_name_H-M   'P 1'
#
loop_
_entity.id
_entity.type
_entity.pdbx_description
1 polymer ?
#
loop_
_entity_poly.entity_id
_entity_poly.type
_entity_poly.pdbx_seq_one_letter_code
_entity_poly.pdbx_strand_id
1 'polypeptide(L)'
;MSSRCSSPLAGGRHRGDGQPVEPQVGAGEELLFLPPYSPDLSPIEPAFSKIKQKLRSLACRTREALWSSMQTVLDTVTTSDATNFFAHCGYRPA
;
A
#
# COMPACT_ATOMS: atom_id res chain seq x y z
N MET A 1 -32.04 -23.62 24.17
CA MET A 1 -30.97 -24.15 23.30
C MET A 1 -30.53 -23.00 22.39
N SER A 2 -29.32 -22.51 22.64
CA SER A 2 -28.71 -21.26 22.19
C SER A 2 -28.74 -21.11 20.66
N SER A 3 -29.50 -20.14 20.16
CA SER A 3 -29.01 -18.85 19.65
C SER A 3 -28.00 -18.97 18.49
N ARG A 4 -28.52 -18.85 17.27
CA ARG A 4 -27.72 -18.65 16.06
C ARG A 4 -27.23 -17.21 16.06
N CYS A 5 -25.95 -17.03 16.37
CA CYS A 5 -25.25 -15.77 16.21
C CYS A 5 -25.03 -15.51 14.70
N SER A 6 -25.90 -14.71 14.11
CA SER A 6 -25.62 -14.05 12.83
C SER A 6 -24.81 -12.79 13.13
N SER A 7 -23.52 -12.80 12.79
CA SER A 7 -22.70 -11.58 12.80
C SER A 7 -22.35 -11.22 11.36
N PRO A 8 -22.74 -10.03 10.86
CA PRO A 8 -22.21 -9.53 9.60
C PRO A 8 -20.77 -9.07 9.84
N LEU A 9 -19.82 -9.61 9.08
CA LEU A 9 -18.47 -9.05 8.96
C LEU A 9 -18.58 -7.69 8.29
N ALA A 10 -18.77 -6.65 9.09
CA ALA A 10 -18.69 -5.27 8.64
C ALA A 10 -17.25 -5.00 8.20
N GLY A 11 -17.01 -4.98 6.89
CA GLY A 11 -15.83 -4.40 6.28
C GLY A 11 -15.84 -2.89 6.54
N GLY A 12 -15.36 -2.49 7.71
CA GLY A 12 -15.15 -1.09 8.05
C GLY A 12 -14.08 -0.52 7.13
N ARG A 13 -14.49 0.32 6.18
CA ARG A 13 -13.57 1.26 5.55
C ARG A 13 -13.08 2.18 6.67
N HIS A 14 -11.80 2.16 6.99
CA HIS A 14 -11.21 3.18 7.84
C HIS A 14 -11.29 4.50 7.07
N ARG A 15 -12.40 5.22 7.25
CA ARG A 15 -12.44 6.65 6.96
C ARG A 15 -11.44 7.23 7.94
N GLY A 16 -10.37 7.84 7.45
CA GLY A 16 -9.59 8.72 8.29
C GLY A 16 -10.56 9.82 8.72
N ASP A 17 -11.06 9.74 9.95
CA ASP A 17 -11.64 10.90 10.61
C ASP A 17 -10.56 11.96 10.47
N GLY A 18 -10.86 13.08 9.79
CA GLY A 18 -9.88 14.08 9.34
C GLY A 18 -9.18 14.84 10.47
N GLN A 19 -8.62 14.11 11.43
CA GLN A 19 -7.77 14.63 12.46
C GLN A 19 -6.55 15.27 11.79
N PRO A 20 -6.23 16.53 12.11
CA PRO A 20 -4.98 17.13 11.69
C PRO A 20 -3.83 16.25 12.21
N VAL A 21 -3.13 15.61 11.29
CA VAL A 21 -1.82 15.02 11.58
C VAL A 21 -0.81 16.10 11.27
N GLU A 22 -0.06 16.54 12.27
CA GLU A 22 1.07 17.44 12.04
C GLU A 22 2.10 16.68 11.19
N PRO A 23 2.43 17.15 9.98
CA PRO A 23 3.37 16.43 9.13
C PRO A 23 4.78 16.58 9.71
N GLN A 24 5.42 15.46 10.03
CA GLN A 24 6.83 15.45 10.40
C GLN A 24 7.68 15.52 9.13
N VAL A 25 8.28 16.68 8.85
CA VAL A 25 9.36 16.82 7.86
C VAL A 25 10.70 17.01 8.53
N GLY A 26 11.71 16.29 8.04
CA GLY A 26 13.11 16.58 8.35
C GLY A 26 13.60 17.86 7.68
N ALA A 27 14.82 18.27 8.00
CA ALA A 27 15.45 19.41 7.34
C ALA A 27 15.72 19.08 5.85
N GLY A 28 14.97 19.71 4.94
CA GLY A 28 15.16 19.60 3.49
C GLY A 28 14.12 18.76 2.73
N GLU A 29 13.09 18.26 3.39
CA GLU A 29 11.99 17.51 2.75
C GLU A 29 10.83 18.45 2.36
N GLU A 30 10.28 18.28 1.16
CA GLU A 30 9.08 18.99 0.70
C GLU A 30 7.85 18.11 0.87
N LEU A 31 6.80 18.67 1.50
CA LEU A 31 5.50 18.00 1.61
C LEU A 31 4.66 18.28 0.39
N LEU A 32 4.32 17.21 -0.34
CA LEU A 32 3.35 17.27 -1.41
C LEU A 32 1.98 16.85 -0.89
N PHE A 33 1.03 17.78 -0.85
CA PHE A 33 -0.34 17.49 -0.46
C PHE A 33 -1.09 16.83 -1.62
N LEU A 34 -1.60 15.61 -1.39
CA LEU A 34 -2.43 14.90 -2.36
C LEU A 34 -3.91 15.25 -2.14
N PRO A 35 -4.69 15.54 -3.20
CA PRO A 35 -6.13 15.72 -3.05
C PRO A 35 -6.78 14.42 -2.53
N PRO A 36 -7.85 14.52 -1.71
CA PRO A 36 -8.57 13.35 -1.22
C PRO A 36 -8.99 12.41 -2.36
N TYR A 37 -8.79 11.10 -2.17
CA TYR A 37 -9.15 10.06 -3.15
C TYR A 37 -8.46 10.22 -4.52
N SER A 38 -7.16 10.56 -4.54
CA SER A 38 -6.34 10.59 -5.76
C SER A 38 -5.40 9.38 -5.85
N PRO A 39 -5.92 8.15 -6.01
CA PRO A 39 -5.10 6.94 -6.07
C PRO A 39 -4.07 7.00 -7.21
N ASP A 40 -4.46 7.61 -8.34
CA ASP A 40 -3.63 7.75 -9.54
C ASP A 40 -2.39 8.64 -9.33
N LEU A 41 -2.37 9.44 -8.26
CA LEU A 41 -1.25 10.33 -7.91
C LEU A 41 -0.35 9.74 -6.82
N SER A 42 -0.55 8.48 -6.42
CA SER A 42 0.27 7.86 -5.37
C SER A 42 1.16 6.75 -5.92
N PRO A 43 2.49 6.97 -6.06
CA PRO A 43 3.43 5.98 -6.58
C PRO A 43 3.49 4.67 -5.78
N ILE A 44 2.97 4.68 -4.55
CA ILE A 44 2.90 3.49 -3.69
C ILE A 44 1.87 2.48 -4.19
N GLU A 45 0.83 2.92 -4.90
CA GLU A 45 -0.25 2.06 -5.40
C GLU A 45 0.20 1.06 -6.48
N PRO A 46 0.90 1.47 -7.55
CA PRO A 46 1.45 0.52 -8.52
C PRO A 46 2.50 -0.41 -7.88
N ALA A 47 3.29 0.09 -6.93
CA ALA A 47 4.24 -0.74 -6.17
C ALA A 47 3.51 -1.84 -5.37
N PHE A 48 2.48 -1.49 -4.59
CA PHE A 48 1.68 -2.46 -3.86
C PHE A 48 0.93 -3.42 -4.78
N SER A 49 0.51 -2.97 -5.96
CA SER A 49 -0.11 -3.83 -6.96
C SER A 49 0.84 -4.94 -7.44
N LYS A 50 2.10 -4.59 -7.74
CA LYS A 50 3.16 -5.56 -8.10
C LYS A 50 3.45 -6.53 -6.96
N ILE A 51 3.60 -6.04 -5.73
CA ILE A 51 3.83 -6.87 -4.53
C ILE A 51 2.69 -7.86 -4.33
N LYS A 52 1.42 -7.38 -4.35
CA LYS A 52 0.24 -8.24 -4.21
C LYS A 52 0.17 -9.29 -5.32
N GLN A 53 0.49 -8.93 -6.56
CA GLN A 53 0.52 -9.88 -7.67
C GLN A 53 1.51 -11.02 -7.39
N LYS A 54 2.72 -10.69 -6.94
CA LYS A 54 3.73 -11.70 -6.62
C LYS A 54 3.31 -12.57 -5.44
N LEU A 55 2.80 -11.99 -4.35
CA LEU A 55 2.30 -12.77 -3.21
C LEU A 55 1.18 -13.72 -3.61
N ARG A 56 0.24 -13.28 -4.46
CA ARG A 56 -0.83 -14.13 -4.98
C ARG A 56 -0.30 -15.29 -5.82
N SER A 57 0.78 -15.09 -6.57
CA SER A 57 1.43 -16.16 -7.35
C SER A 57 2.10 -17.23 -6.48
N LEU A 58 2.55 -16.88 -5.27
CA LEU A 58 3.19 -17.82 -4.34
C LEU A 58 2.18 -18.69 -3.58
N ALA A 59 0.92 -18.27 -3.50
CA ALA A 59 -0.20 -19.02 -2.92
C ALA A 59 0.07 -19.59 -1.50
N CYS A 60 0.88 -18.91 -0.69
CA CYS A 60 1.23 -19.31 0.67
C CYS A 60 -0.03 -19.56 1.53
N ARG A 61 -0.08 -20.69 2.22
CA ARG A 61 -1.23 -21.10 3.07
C ARG A 61 -0.97 -21.00 4.57
N THR A 62 0.23 -20.58 4.95
CA THR A 62 0.61 -20.36 6.35
C THR A 62 1.19 -18.95 6.50
N ARG A 63 1.08 -18.41 7.71
CA ARG A 63 1.61 -17.07 8.03
C ARG A 63 3.13 -17.07 7.97
N GLU A 64 3.76 -18.16 8.39
CA GLU A 64 5.19 -18.35 8.42
C GLU A 64 5.76 -18.38 6.99
N ALA A 65 5.11 -19.09 6.07
CA ALA A 65 5.51 -19.10 4.66
C ALA A 65 5.34 -17.71 4.01
N LEU A 66 4.25 -17.01 4.33
CA LEU A 66 4.03 -15.65 3.86
C LEU A 66 5.16 -14.71 4.33
N TRP A 67 5.47 -14.73 5.63
CA TRP A 67 6.50 -13.87 6.22
C TRP A 67 7.88 -14.16 5.65
N SER A 68 8.26 -15.43 5.55
CA SER A 68 9.54 -15.85 4.96
C SER A 68 9.67 -15.47 3.49
N SER A 69 8.57 -15.35 2.75
CA SER A 69 8.58 -14.93 1.35
C SER A 69 8.64 -13.41 1.15
N MET A 70 8.38 -12.61 2.20
CA MET A 70 8.17 -11.17 2.08
C MET A 70 9.40 -10.46 1.51
N GLN A 71 10.60 -10.77 2.01
CA GLN A 71 11.84 -10.16 1.54
C GLN A 71 12.02 -10.39 0.04
N THR A 72 11.91 -11.65 -0.40
CA THR A 72 12.03 -12.02 -1.82
C THR A 72 10.99 -11.32 -2.69
N VAL A 73 9.78 -11.09 -2.18
CA VAL A 73 8.76 -10.31 -2.93
C VAL A 73 9.15 -8.84 -3.02
N LEU A 74 9.61 -8.24 -1.93
CA LEU A 74 10.04 -6.83 -1.93
C LEU A 74 11.23 -6.63 -2.87
N ASP A 75 12.15 -7.59 -2.93
CA ASP A 75 13.31 -7.58 -3.85
C ASP A 75 12.90 -7.60 -5.34
N THR A 76 11.64 -7.93 -5.67
CA THR A 76 11.15 -7.85 -7.05
C THR A 76 10.86 -6.42 -7.51
N VAL A 77 10.80 -5.46 -6.60
CA VAL A 77 10.66 -4.04 -6.91
C VAL A 77 12.05 -3.46 -7.16
N THR A 78 12.36 -3.25 -8.43
CA THR A 78 13.67 -2.73 -8.86
C THR A 78 13.70 -1.20 -8.83
N THR A 79 14.90 -0.63 -8.92
CA THR A 79 15.06 0.83 -9.11
C THR A 79 14.34 1.33 -10.34
N SER A 80 14.35 0.57 -11.45
CA SER A 80 13.62 0.94 -12.66
C SER A 80 12.11 0.94 -12.45
N ASP A 81 11.57 -0.02 -11.68
CA ASP A 81 10.16 -0.02 -11.35
C ASP A 81 9.79 1.22 -10.56
N ALA A 82 10.59 1.57 -9.54
CA ALA A 82 10.37 2.77 -8.74
C ALA A 82 10.31 4.03 -9.62
N THR A 83 11.31 4.25 -10.47
CA THR A 83 11.30 5.39 -11.41
C THR A 83 10.05 5.40 -12.29
N ASN A 84 9.63 4.25 -12.79
CA ASN A 84 8.43 4.13 -13.63
C ASN A 84 7.14 4.40 -12.84
N PHE A 85 7.05 4.01 -11.56
CA PHE A 85 5.89 4.30 -10.71
C PHE A 85 5.74 5.80 -10.46
N PHE A 86 6.84 6.50 -10.16
CA PHE A 86 6.83 7.95 -10.03
C PHE A 86 6.42 8.62 -11.34
N ALA A 87 7.02 8.21 -12.47
CA ALA A 87 6.69 8.76 -13.78
C ALA A 87 5.22 8.50 -14.18
N HIS A 88 4.67 7.33 -13.84
CA HIS A 88 3.27 6.97 -14.09
C HIS A 88 2.29 7.91 -13.36
N CYS A 89 2.65 8.33 -12.15
CA CYS A 89 1.87 9.31 -11.36
C CYS A 89 2.18 10.78 -11.72
N GLY A 90 2.97 11.02 -12.78
CA GLY A 90 3.32 12.37 -13.25
C GLY A 90 4.52 13.01 -12.55
N TYR A 91 5.17 12.31 -11.61
CA TYR A 91 6.40 12.76 -10.96
C TYR A 91 7.60 12.35 -11.82
N ARG A 92 8.04 13.27 -12.69
CA ARG A 92 9.29 13.06 -13.44
C ARG A 92 10.45 13.49 -12.55
N PRO A 93 11.46 12.63 -12.33
CA PRO A 93 12.70 13.12 -11.74
C PRO A 93 13.30 14.19 -12.67
N ALA A 94 13.82 15.26 -12.08
CA ALA A 94 14.50 16.34 -12.79
C ALA A 94 15.77 15.85 -13.50
#